data_AF-A0A4S3JN28-F1
#
_entry.id   AF-A0A4S3JN28-F1
#
_cell.length_a   1.000
_cell.length_b   1.000
_cell.length_c   1.000
_cell.angle_alpha   90.00
_cell.angle_beta   90.00
_cell.angle_gamma   90.00
#
_symmetry.space_group_name_H-M   'P 1'
#
loop_
_entity.id
_entity.type
_entity.pdbx_description
1 polymer ?
#
loop_
_entity_poly.entity_id
_entity_poly.type
_entity_poly.pdbx_seq_one_letter_code
_entity_poly.pdbx_strand_id
1 'polypeptide(L)'
;MTSSISAVLGKPGQANYCAGNSYLDSLAWYRRKHGLATSSIALPMVHDVGVVAENEDIEVSLGRKGMYGIDEREMLQAFEAGMLQEPHSSIEDAKFGEAQIVLGLQPVALTAAMTAAQTTNAYWANDARLVEIRRSVDTLTSSIEKFEMRGSSIGSYGVDSVIGVELRTWLSKELGLDVGFQALLGAKMDFEKLAQIAITA
;
A
#
# COMPACT_ATOMS: atom_id res chain seq x y z
N MET A 1 0.64 -6.42 -18.99
CA MET A 1 -0.60 -7.22 -19.02
C MET A 1 -1.58 -6.59 -18.05
N THR A 2 -2.84 -6.44 -18.44
CA THR A 2 -3.90 -5.89 -17.59
C THR A 2 -4.61 -7.03 -16.88
N SER A 3 -4.26 -7.26 -15.62
CA SER A 3 -4.91 -8.22 -14.72
C SER A 3 -5.94 -7.51 -13.85
N SER A 4 -6.51 -8.21 -12.87
CA SER A 4 -7.47 -7.66 -11.92
C SER A 4 -7.12 -8.04 -10.50
N ILE A 5 -7.38 -7.12 -9.56
CA ILE A 5 -7.33 -7.37 -8.12
C ILE A 5 -8.18 -8.60 -7.71
N SER A 6 -9.19 -8.96 -8.51
CA SER A 6 -10.03 -10.16 -8.29
C SER A 6 -9.23 -11.46 -8.35
N ALA A 7 -8.10 -11.52 -9.06
CA ALA A 7 -7.20 -12.67 -9.05
C ALA A 7 -6.40 -12.80 -7.75
N VAL A 8 -6.17 -11.68 -7.05
CA VAL A 8 -5.43 -11.61 -5.79
C VAL A 8 -6.36 -11.95 -4.63
N LEU A 9 -7.48 -11.24 -4.53
CA LEU A 9 -8.43 -11.37 -3.42
C LEU A 9 -9.38 -12.57 -3.57
N GLY A 10 -9.57 -13.04 -4.81
CA GLY A 10 -10.71 -13.87 -5.18
C GLY A 10 -12.00 -13.04 -5.23
N LYS A 11 -12.99 -13.51 -6.01
CA LYS A 11 -14.32 -12.87 -6.02
C LYS A 11 -15.41 -13.93 -6.18
N PRO A 12 -16.29 -14.11 -5.18
CA PRO A 12 -17.40 -15.05 -5.29
C PRO A 12 -18.23 -14.82 -6.56
N GLY A 13 -18.53 -15.90 -7.28
CA GLY A 13 -19.26 -15.84 -8.56
C GLY A 13 -18.40 -15.47 -9.79
N GLN A 14 -17.09 -15.22 -9.62
CA GLN A 14 -16.20 -14.82 -10.72
C GLN A 14 -15.00 -15.76 -10.91
N ALA A 15 -15.15 -17.06 -10.60
CA ALA A 15 -14.04 -18.03 -10.67
C ALA A 15 -13.31 -18.05 -12.03
N ASN A 16 -14.05 -18.05 -13.15
CA ASN A 16 -13.46 -18.02 -14.50
C ASN A 16 -12.66 -16.74 -14.76
N TYR A 17 -13.17 -15.60 -14.27
CA TYR A 17 -12.52 -14.30 -14.40
C TYR A 17 -11.24 -14.25 -13.55
N CYS A 18 -11.30 -14.74 -12.31
CA CYS A 18 -10.13 -14.88 -11.45
C CYS A 18 -9.06 -15.77 -12.11
N ALA A 19 -9.45 -16.93 -12.65
CA ALA A 19 -8.52 -17.85 -13.31
C ALA A 19 -7.81 -17.22 -14.51
N GLY A 20 -8.54 -16.50 -15.37
CA GLY A 20 -7.95 -15.80 -16.51
C GLY A 20 -6.94 -14.72 -16.10
N ASN A 21 -7.25 -13.95 -15.06
CA ASN A 21 -6.34 -12.93 -14.54
C ASN A 21 -5.13 -13.54 -13.81
N SER A 22 -5.32 -14.61 -13.03
CA SER A 22 -4.21 -15.37 -12.41
C SER A 22 -3.26 -15.96 -13.44
N TYR A 23 -3.76 -16.36 -14.62
CA TYR A 23 -2.91 -16.77 -15.73
C TYR A 23 -2.03 -15.63 -16.24
N LEU A 24 -2.57 -14.41 -16.40
CA LEU A 24 -1.79 -13.23 -16.81
C LEU A 24 -0.69 -12.91 -15.79
N ASP A 25 -1.01 -12.97 -14.49
CA ASP A 25 -0.04 -12.76 -13.40
C ASP A 25 1.08 -13.81 -13.46
N SER A 26 0.72 -15.07 -13.63
CA SER A 26 1.67 -16.18 -13.71
C SER A 26 2.53 -16.13 -14.99
N LEU A 27 1.93 -15.75 -16.12
CA LEU A 27 2.64 -15.58 -17.39
C LEU A 27 3.63 -14.42 -17.32
N ALA A 28 3.27 -13.33 -16.64
CA ALA A 28 4.17 -12.21 -16.43
C ALA A 28 5.39 -12.65 -15.61
N TRP A 29 5.17 -13.37 -14.50
CA TRP A 29 6.28 -13.94 -13.73
C TRP A 29 7.14 -14.91 -14.54
N TYR A 30 6.51 -15.82 -15.30
CA TYR A 30 7.22 -16.78 -16.15
C TYR A 30 8.15 -16.08 -17.15
N ARG A 31 7.64 -15.08 -17.86
CA ARG A 31 8.44 -14.29 -18.82
C ARG A 31 9.60 -13.57 -18.15
N ARG A 32 9.39 -12.97 -16.97
CA ARG A 32 10.45 -12.30 -16.18
C ARG A 32 11.54 -13.28 -15.75
N LYS A 33 11.17 -14.48 -15.30
CA LYS A 33 12.11 -15.56 -14.99
C LYS A 33 12.94 -15.98 -16.21
N HIS A 34 12.44 -15.79 -17.41
CA HIS A 34 13.16 -16.05 -18.67
C HIS A 34 13.88 -14.81 -19.24
N GLY A 35 14.08 -13.75 -18.43
CA GLY A 35 14.78 -12.53 -18.86
C GLY A 35 13.99 -11.67 -19.85
N LEU A 36 12.69 -11.93 -20.02
CA LEU A 36 11.84 -11.17 -20.93
C LEU A 36 11.11 -10.05 -20.18
N ALA A 37 11.09 -8.87 -20.79
CA ALA A 37 10.33 -7.73 -20.30
C ALA A 37 8.83 -8.07 -20.23
N THR A 38 8.24 -7.82 -19.06
CA THR A 38 6.79 -7.86 -18.82
C THR A 38 6.47 -7.37 -17.41
N SER A 39 5.25 -6.86 -17.27
CA SER A 39 4.60 -6.61 -15.99
C SER A 39 3.13 -7.01 -16.08
N SER A 40 2.56 -7.44 -14.97
CA SER A 40 1.12 -7.63 -14.77
C SER A 40 0.63 -6.54 -13.82
N ILE A 41 -0.41 -5.81 -14.20
CA ILE A 41 -1.01 -4.77 -13.38
C ILE A 41 -2.38 -5.27 -12.95
N ALA A 42 -2.53 -5.63 -11.67
CA ALA A 42 -3.79 -6.08 -11.09
C ALA A 42 -4.64 -4.85 -10.73
N LEU A 43 -5.52 -4.48 -11.67
CA LEU A 43 -6.36 -3.29 -11.55
C LEU A 43 -7.59 -3.57 -10.65
N PRO A 44 -7.92 -2.67 -9.72
CA PRO A 44 -9.23 -2.60 -9.11
C PRO A 44 -10.21 -1.97 -10.10
N MET A 45 -11.38 -1.57 -9.61
CA MET A 45 -12.27 -0.69 -10.35
C MET A 45 -11.55 0.62 -10.67
N VAL A 46 -11.78 1.15 -11.88
CA VAL A 46 -11.37 2.51 -12.26
C VAL A 46 -12.63 3.37 -12.31
N HIS A 47 -12.68 4.46 -11.55
CA HIS A 47 -13.89 5.27 -11.36
C HIS A 47 -14.27 6.06 -12.61
N ASP A 48 -13.28 6.59 -13.35
CA ASP A 48 -13.52 7.51 -14.46
C ASP A 48 -13.84 6.81 -15.79
N VAL A 49 -13.73 5.48 -15.84
CA VAL A 49 -13.79 4.72 -17.11
C VAL A 49 -14.44 3.34 -16.94
N GLY A 50 -15.39 3.00 -17.84
CA GLY A 50 -15.98 1.66 -17.96
C GLY A 50 -17.27 1.44 -17.16
N VAL A 51 -17.66 0.18 -17.00
CA VAL A 51 -19.00 -0.25 -16.50
C VAL A 51 -19.35 0.28 -15.10
N VAL A 52 -18.35 0.67 -14.29
CA VAL A 52 -18.59 1.18 -12.94
C VAL A 52 -18.77 2.70 -12.90
N ALA A 53 -18.11 3.44 -13.79
CA ALA A 53 -18.36 4.87 -13.99
C ALA A 53 -19.83 5.15 -14.37
N GLU A 54 -20.48 4.16 -14.98
CA GLU A 54 -21.87 4.22 -15.44
C GLU A 54 -22.89 3.78 -14.36
N ASN A 55 -22.45 3.36 -13.17
CA ASN A 55 -23.35 2.77 -12.17
C ASN A 55 -22.90 3.03 -10.70
N GLU A 56 -23.46 4.09 -10.10
CA GLU A 56 -23.21 4.51 -8.71
C GLU A 56 -23.55 3.42 -7.67
N ASP A 57 -24.50 2.52 -7.94
CA ASP A 57 -24.85 1.44 -7.02
C ASP A 57 -23.71 0.41 -6.87
N ILE A 58 -22.90 0.24 -7.91
CA ILE A 58 -21.73 -0.66 -7.89
C ILE A 58 -20.64 -0.10 -6.98
N GLU A 59 -20.43 1.22 -7.02
CA GLU A 59 -19.47 1.92 -6.16
C GLU A 59 -19.85 1.81 -4.68
N VAL A 60 -21.11 2.09 -4.34
CA VAL A 60 -21.62 1.96 -2.97
C VAL A 60 -21.56 0.52 -2.47
N SER A 61 -21.89 -0.47 -3.32
CA SER A 61 -21.83 -1.90 -2.98
C SER A 61 -20.41 -2.39 -2.70
N LEU A 62 -19.41 -1.82 -3.38
CA LEU A 62 -18.01 -2.19 -3.23
C LEU A 62 -17.32 -1.49 -2.07
N GLY A 63 -17.67 -0.22 -1.79
CA GLY A 63 -17.27 0.45 -0.55
C GLY A 63 -17.68 -0.37 0.68
N ARG A 64 -18.90 -0.93 0.68
CA ARG A 64 -19.38 -1.84 1.74
C ARG A 64 -18.60 -3.15 1.89
N LYS A 65 -17.82 -3.54 0.88
CA LYS A 65 -16.94 -4.73 0.88
C LYS A 65 -15.50 -4.38 1.27
N GLY A 66 -15.25 -3.16 1.74
CA GLY A 66 -13.91 -2.68 2.10
C GLY A 66 -12.99 -2.60 0.89
N MET A 67 -13.51 -2.28 -0.29
CA MET A 67 -12.73 -2.05 -1.50
C MET A 67 -12.93 -0.60 -1.94
N TYR A 68 -11.88 0.00 -2.49
CA TYR A 68 -11.98 1.29 -3.18
C TYR A 68 -11.53 1.11 -4.63
N GLY A 69 -12.07 1.94 -5.53
CA GLY A 69 -11.57 2.05 -6.89
C GLY A 69 -10.45 3.08 -6.96
N ILE A 70 -9.80 3.17 -8.12
CA ILE A 70 -8.76 4.15 -8.39
C ILE A 70 -9.25 5.13 -9.47
N ASP A 71 -8.62 6.28 -9.56
CA ASP A 71 -8.85 7.21 -10.68
C ASP A 71 -8.00 6.85 -11.91
N GLU A 72 -8.25 7.54 -13.04
CA GLU A 72 -7.45 7.37 -14.26
C GLU A 72 -5.96 7.64 -14.02
N ARG A 73 -5.64 8.63 -13.17
CA ARG A 73 -4.26 9.06 -12.92
C ARG A 73 -3.46 7.97 -12.21
N GLU A 74 -4.01 7.38 -11.16
CA GLU A 74 -3.42 6.26 -10.43
C GLU A 74 -3.21 5.06 -11.35
N MET A 75 -4.19 4.77 -12.22
CA MET A 75 -4.05 3.73 -13.23
C MET A 75 -2.85 4.02 -14.15
N LEU A 76 -2.78 5.21 -14.75
CA LEU A 76 -1.70 5.60 -15.65
C LEU A 76 -0.32 5.58 -14.97
N GLN A 77 -0.23 5.98 -13.70
CA GLN A 77 1.00 5.87 -12.91
C GLN A 77 1.45 4.41 -12.74
N ALA A 78 0.51 3.48 -12.57
CA ALA A 78 0.84 2.06 -12.50
C ALA A 78 1.35 1.52 -13.85
N PHE A 79 0.78 2.01 -14.96
CA PHE A 79 1.29 1.68 -16.30
C PHE A 79 2.70 2.21 -16.51
N GLU A 80 2.96 3.47 -16.15
CA GLU A 80 4.30 4.07 -16.19
C GLU A 80 5.29 3.25 -15.35
N ALA A 81 4.94 2.96 -14.09
CA ALA A 81 5.77 2.14 -13.21
C ALA A 81 6.05 0.75 -13.81
N GLY A 82 5.04 0.11 -14.42
CA GLY A 82 5.21 -1.17 -15.10
C GLY A 82 6.11 -1.10 -16.33
N MET A 83 6.07 0.00 -17.09
CA MET A 83 6.95 0.21 -18.24
C MET A 83 8.41 0.48 -17.84
N LEU A 84 8.62 1.09 -16.68
CA LEU A 84 9.95 1.40 -16.14
C LEU A 84 10.62 0.22 -15.42
N GLN A 85 9.90 -0.89 -15.20
CA GLN A 85 10.51 -2.08 -14.59
C GLN A 85 11.54 -2.70 -15.55
N GLU A 86 12.80 -2.70 -15.15
CA GLU A 86 13.86 -3.37 -15.91
C GLU A 86 13.78 -4.90 -15.76
N PRO A 87 14.10 -5.67 -16.81
CA PRO A 87 14.29 -7.11 -16.69
C PRO A 87 15.47 -7.43 -15.76
N HIS A 88 15.38 -8.53 -15.01
CA HIS A 88 16.51 -8.99 -14.21
C HIS A 88 17.69 -9.36 -15.11
N SER A 89 18.90 -9.03 -14.66
CA SER A 89 20.15 -9.42 -15.31
C SER A 89 20.46 -10.91 -15.21
N SER A 90 19.85 -11.62 -14.23
CA SER A 90 20.05 -13.06 -14.03
C SER A 90 18.73 -13.78 -13.69
N ILE A 91 18.62 -15.04 -14.12
CA ILE A 91 17.44 -15.92 -13.90
C ILE A 91 17.31 -16.33 -12.44
N GLU A 92 18.43 -16.37 -11.70
CA GLU A 92 18.49 -16.83 -10.31
C GLU A 92 17.94 -15.79 -9.32
N ASP A 93 17.88 -14.52 -9.73
CA ASP A 93 17.40 -13.41 -8.89
C ASP A 93 15.88 -13.18 -8.93
N ALA A 94 15.16 -13.85 -9.84
CA ALA A 94 13.74 -13.59 -10.07
C ALA A 94 12.87 -14.10 -8.91
N LYS A 95 12.36 -13.19 -8.06
CA LYS A 95 11.43 -13.53 -6.99
C LYS A 95 9.99 -13.60 -7.49
N PHE A 96 9.20 -14.44 -6.84
CA PHE A 96 7.77 -14.51 -7.11
C PHE A 96 7.11 -13.17 -6.77
N GLY A 97 6.25 -12.67 -7.67
CA GLY A 97 5.52 -11.42 -7.49
C GLY A 97 6.23 -10.15 -7.98
N GLU A 98 7.51 -10.16 -8.33
CA GLU A 98 8.19 -8.93 -8.78
C GLU A 98 7.60 -8.38 -10.09
N ALA A 99 7.03 -9.26 -10.91
CA ALA A 99 6.35 -8.93 -12.15
C ALA A 99 4.96 -8.30 -11.95
N GLN A 100 4.44 -8.27 -10.73
CA GLN A 100 3.07 -7.87 -10.44
C GLN A 100 3.02 -6.54 -9.69
N ILE A 101 2.20 -5.62 -10.19
CA ILE A 101 1.81 -4.38 -9.50
C ILE A 101 0.35 -4.54 -9.11
N VAL A 102 0.04 -4.44 -7.82
CA VAL A 102 -1.34 -4.57 -7.31
C VAL A 102 -1.80 -3.21 -6.82
N LEU A 103 -2.88 -2.71 -7.42
CA LEU A 103 -3.53 -1.46 -7.02
C LEU A 103 -4.76 -1.77 -6.15
N GLY A 104 -5.27 -0.77 -5.44
CA GLY A 104 -6.49 -0.91 -4.63
C GLY A 104 -6.32 -1.65 -3.30
N LEU A 105 -5.07 -1.88 -2.85
CA LEU A 105 -4.75 -2.51 -1.56
C LEU A 105 -3.91 -1.62 -0.64
N GLN A 106 -3.85 -0.33 -0.91
CA GLN A 106 -3.08 0.60 -0.08
C GLN A 106 -3.74 0.72 1.31
N PRO A 107 -3.03 0.45 2.43
CA PRO A 107 -3.62 0.46 3.76
C PRO A 107 -4.33 1.77 4.12
N VAL A 108 -3.74 2.92 3.78
CA VAL A 108 -4.31 4.25 4.08
C VAL A 108 -5.65 4.46 3.37
N ALA A 109 -5.71 4.16 2.08
CA ALA A 109 -6.92 4.32 1.28
C ALA A 109 -7.99 3.29 1.68
N LEU A 110 -7.58 2.05 1.98
CA LEU A 110 -8.47 1.03 2.53
C LEU A 110 -9.08 1.47 3.88
N THR A 111 -8.27 2.00 4.79
CA THR A 111 -8.75 2.55 6.07
C THR A 111 -9.80 3.63 5.84
N ALA A 112 -9.51 4.62 5.00
CA ALA A 112 -10.44 5.70 4.69
C ALA A 112 -11.77 5.18 4.10
N ALA A 113 -11.69 4.27 3.12
CA ALA A 113 -12.86 3.63 2.52
C ALA A 113 -13.66 2.81 3.54
N MET A 114 -12.98 2.05 4.40
CA MET A 114 -13.62 1.19 5.39
C MET A 114 -14.35 1.99 6.47
N THR A 115 -13.75 3.10 6.92
CA THR A 115 -14.36 4.05 7.86
C THR A 115 -15.57 4.76 7.25
N ALA A 116 -15.46 5.21 6.00
CA ALA A 116 -16.55 5.90 5.30
C ALA A 116 -17.77 4.99 5.06
N ALA A 117 -17.53 3.73 4.68
CA ALA A 117 -18.59 2.80 4.28
C ALA A 117 -19.27 2.04 5.43
N GLN A 118 -18.87 2.26 6.69
CA GLN A 118 -19.26 1.44 7.86
C GLN A 118 -19.21 -0.06 7.53
N THR A 119 -18.08 -0.49 6.96
CA THR A 119 -17.92 -1.79 6.30
C THR A 119 -18.45 -2.93 7.17
N THR A 120 -19.42 -3.69 6.65
CA THR A 120 -20.06 -4.78 7.39
C THR A 120 -19.50 -6.16 7.02
N ASN A 121 -18.85 -6.29 5.85
CA ASN A 121 -18.32 -7.58 5.40
C ASN A 121 -17.23 -7.46 4.31
N ALA A 122 -15.97 -7.32 4.72
CA ALA A 122 -14.82 -7.48 3.84
C ALA A 122 -14.45 -8.96 3.74
N TYR A 123 -14.94 -9.66 2.70
CA TYR A 123 -14.71 -11.10 2.51
C TYR A 123 -13.22 -11.47 2.48
N TRP A 124 -12.38 -10.54 2.03
CA TRP A 124 -10.92 -10.69 1.96
C TRP A 124 -10.23 -10.50 3.31
N ALA A 125 -10.85 -9.85 4.30
CA ALA A 125 -10.22 -9.54 5.58
C ALA A 125 -9.95 -10.78 6.46
N ASN A 126 -10.62 -11.90 6.17
CA ASN A 126 -10.38 -13.18 6.84
C ASN A 126 -9.36 -14.07 6.09
N ASP A 127 -8.87 -13.62 4.95
CA ASP A 127 -7.86 -14.36 4.19
C ASP A 127 -6.49 -14.24 4.88
N ALA A 128 -5.90 -15.39 5.24
CA ALA A 128 -4.60 -15.44 5.89
C ALA A 128 -3.48 -14.79 5.04
N ARG A 129 -3.63 -14.77 3.72
CA ARG A 129 -2.66 -14.16 2.78
C ARG A 129 -2.63 -12.63 2.90
N LEU A 130 -3.66 -12.02 3.47
CA LEU A 130 -3.84 -10.56 3.56
C LEU A 130 -3.68 -10.03 4.99
N VAL A 131 -3.16 -10.85 5.90
CA VAL A 131 -3.05 -10.51 7.33
C VAL A 131 -2.24 -9.24 7.57
N GLU A 132 -1.18 -8.99 6.80
CA GLU A 132 -0.34 -7.79 6.96
C GLU A 132 -1.04 -6.51 6.49
N ILE A 133 -1.84 -6.60 5.42
CA ILE A 133 -2.67 -5.48 4.97
C ILE A 133 -3.71 -5.18 6.05
N ARG A 134 -4.39 -6.21 6.57
CA ARG A 134 -5.35 -6.06 7.66
C ARG A 134 -4.70 -5.45 8.90
N ARG A 135 -3.53 -5.94 9.33
CA ARG A 135 -2.80 -5.39 10.48
C ARG A 135 -2.44 -3.92 10.28
N SER A 136 -2.04 -3.55 9.07
CA SER A 136 -1.74 -2.16 8.72
C SER A 136 -3.00 -1.28 8.80
N VAL A 137 -4.13 -1.76 8.26
CA VAL A 137 -5.43 -1.09 8.38
C VAL A 137 -5.86 -0.96 9.84
N ASP A 138 -5.79 -2.05 10.62
CA ASP A 138 -6.13 -2.07 12.04
C ASP A 138 -5.31 -1.06 12.83
N THR A 139 -4.00 -1.00 12.55
CA THR A 139 -3.07 -0.03 13.17
C THR A 139 -3.48 1.40 12.83
N LEU A 140 -3.84 1.69 11.57
CA LEU A 140 -4.28 3.01 11.12
C LEU A 140 -5.68 3.39 11.64
N THR A 141 -6.57 2.42 11.88
CA THR A 141 -7.89 2.63 12.48
C THR A 141 -7.86 2.70 13.99
N SER A 142 -6.83 2.15 14.63
CA SER A 142 -6.70 2.22 16.08
C SER A 142 -6.62 3.69 16.45
N SER A 143 -7.45 4.11 17.40
CA SER A 143 -7.42 5.48 17.91
C SER A 143 -6.01 5.72 18.43
N ILE A 144 -5.22 6.44 17.65
CA ILE A 144 -3.98 7.03 18.13
C ILE A 144 -4.39 7.77 19.41
N GLU A 145 -3.97 7.28 20.57
CA GLU A 145 -4.07 8.05 21.81
C GLU A 145 -3.61 9.46 21.48
N LYS A 146 -4.45 10.48 21.73
CA LYS A 146 -4.26 11.87 21.28
C LYS A 146 -2.78 12.20 21.07
N PHE A 147 -2.33 12.15 19.82
CA PHE A 147 -0.94 12.41 19.49
C PHE A 147 -0.72 13.92 19.52
N GLU A 148 0.03 14.36 20.52
CA GLU A 148 0.32 15.76 20.73
C GLU A 148 1.56 16.13 19.92
N MET A 149 1.35 16.81 18.79
CA MET A 149 2.44 17.31 17.96
C MET A 149 3.34 18.32 18.70
N ARG A 150 2.80 18.96 19.74
CA ARG A 150 3.46 19.98 20.57
C ARG A 150 3.41 19.56 22.04
N GLY A 151 4.53 19.72 22.74
CA GLY A 151 4.61 19.60 24.19
C GLY A 151 5.25 18.30 24.67
N SER A 152 4.72 17.16 24.25
CA SER A 152 5.27 15.85 24.61
C SER A 152 6.55 15.54 23.80
N SER A 153 7.58 15.03 24.48
CA SER A 153 8.83 14.63 23.82
C SER A 153 8.60 13.40 22.94
N ILE A 154 9.32 13.28 21.83
CA ILE A 154 9.29 12.06 21.01
C ILE A 154 9.59 10.81 21.86
N GLY A 155 10.48 10.92 22.84
CA GLY A 155 10.82 9.83 23.76
C GLY A 155 9.68 9.38 24.69
N SER A 156 8.68 10.24 24.97
CA SER A 156 7.56 9.86 25.85
C SER A 156 6.55 8.94 25.18
N TYR A 157 6.63 8.75 23.86
CA TYR A 157 5.78 7.84 23.10
C TYR A 157 6.32 6.39 23.05
N GLY A 158 7.16 6.01 24.02
CA GLY A 158 7.75 4.67 24.07
C GLY A 158 8.89 4.45 23.08
N VAL A 159 9.44 5.53 22.50
CA VAL A 159 10.66 5.47 21.70
C VAL A 159 11.84 5.25 22.64
N ASP A 160 12.18 3.98 22.86
CA ASP A 160 13.31 3.56 23.68
C ASP A 160 14.65 3.70 22.93
N SER A 161 15.73 3.17 23.53
CA SER A 161 17.07 3.26 22.94
C SER A 161 17.22 2.51 21.62
N VAL A 162 16.47 1.43 21.38
CA VAL A 162 16.56 0.65 20.14
C VAL A 162 15.73 1.32 19.05
N ILE A 163 14.47 1.64 19.37
CA ILE A 163 13.54 2.31 18.45
C ILE A 163 14.08 3.69 18.08
N GLY A 164 14.71 4.41 19.00
CA GLY A 164 15.32 5.71 18.73
C GLY A 164 16.50 5.65 17.76
N VAL A 165 17.28 4.56 17.78
CA VAL A 165 18.37 4.34 16.82
C VAL A 165 17.82 3.99 15.43
N GLU A 166 16.78 3.15 15.38
CA GLU A 166 16.11 2.83 14.11
C GLU A 166 15.46 4.07 13.49
N LEU A 167 14.75 4.87 14.30
CA LEU A 167 14.13 6.12 13.85
C LEU A 167 15.18 7.09 13.31
N ARG A 168 16.30 7.27 14.01
CA ARG A 168 17.42 8.11 13.53
C ARG A 168 17.96 7.61 12.19
N THR A 169 18.18 6.31 12.07
CA THR A 169 18.73 5.69 10.85
C THR A 169 17.77 5.89 9.69
N TRP A 170 16.47 5.72 9.94
CA TRP A 170 15.41 5.97 8.97
C TRP A 170 15.35 7.43 8.53
N LEU A 171 15.39 8.40 9.47
CA LEU A 171 15.42 9.84 9.17
C LEU A 171 16.60 10.22 8.30
N SER A 172 17.79 9.68 8.58
CA SER A 172 18.98 9.93 7.79
C SER A 172 18.86 9.34 6.38
N LYS A 173 18.35 8.11 6.26
CA LYS A 173 18.26 7.40 4.99
C LYS A 173 17.17 7.95 4.06
N GLU A 174 15.98 8.21 4.60
CA GLU A 174 14.82 8.58 3.78
C GLU A 174 14.67 10.10 3.62
N LEU A 175 15.11 10.89 4.61
CA LEU A 175 14.94 12.35 4.62
C LEU A 175 16.26 13.13 4.60
N GLY A 176 17.42 12.46 4.60
CA GLY A 176 18.73 13.14 4.65
C GLY A 176 19.00 13.86 5.99
N LEU A 177 18.18 13.62 7.01
CA LEU A 177 18.23 14.33 8.29
C LEU A 177 19.20 13.67 9.28
N ASP A 178 20.36 14.29 9.51
CA ASP A 178 21.29 13.87 10.57
C ASP A 178 20.97 14.58 11.89
N VAL A 179 19.99 14.02 12.60
CA VAL A 179 19.66 14.44 13.96
C VAL A 179 20.39 13.53 14.94
N GLY A 180 21.19 14.10 15.84
CA GLY A 180 21.87 13.34 16.88
C GLY A 180 20.89 12.63 17.82
N PHE A 181 21.21 11.40 18.22
CA PHE A 181 20.32 10.56 19.07
C PHE A 181 19.86 11.26 20.36
N GLN A 182 20.78 11.94 21.06
CA GLN A 182 20.46 12.70 22.27
C GLN A 182 19.54 13.90 22.01
N ALA A 183 19.62 14.50 20.83
CA ALA A 183 18.72 15.58 20.43
C ALA A 183 17.34 15.02 20.07
N LEU A 184 17.29 13.89 19.35
CA LEU A 184 16.05 13.23 18.93
C LEU A 184 15.18 12.79 20.12
N LEU A 185 15.80 12.19 21.14
CA LEU A 185 15.10 11.75 22.37
C LEU A 185 15.15 12.79 23.49
N GLY A 186 15.56 14.03 23.17
CA GLY A 186 15.66 15.10 24.16
C GLY A 186 14.29 15.48 24.71
N ALA A 187 14.22 15.81 26.00
CA ALA A 187 12.98 16.21 26.68
C ALA A 187 12.26 17.42 26.05
N LYS A 188 12.97 18.20 25.22
CA LYS A 188 12.42 19.36 24.51
C LYS A 188 12.15 19.10 23.02
N MET A 189 12.50 17.94 22.49
CA MET A 189 12.29 17.59 21.09
C MET A 189 10.89 17.00 20.92
N ASP A 190 9.98 17.81 20.39
CA ASP A 190 8.63 17.42 19.99
C ASP A 190 8.57 17.24 18.47
N PHE A 191 7.47 16.68 17.97
CA PHE A 191 7.30 16.39 16.54
C PHE A 191 7.27 17.65 15.68
N GLU A 192 6.78 18.77 16.20
CA GLU A 192 6.83 20.05 15.48
C GLU A 192 8.26 20.55 15.29
N LYS A 193 9.12 20.50 16.31
CA LYS A 193 10.53 20.89 16.15
C LYS A 193 11.26 19.97 15.20
N LEU A 194 11.00 18.67 15.25
CA LEU A 194 11.59 17.73 14.30
C LEU A 194 11.15 18.06 12.85
N ALA A 195 9.85 18.36 12.64
CA ALA A 195 9.34 18.79 11.34
C ALA A 195 9.97 20.12 10.89
N GLN A 196 10.18 21.06 11.81
CA GLN A 196 10.84 22.32 11.49
C GLN A 196 12.28 22.10 11.04
N ILE A 197 13.02 21.19 11.71
CA ILE A 197 14.37 20.79 11.30
C ILE A 197 14.34 20.18 9.90
N ALA A 198 13.37 19.30 9.62
CA ALA A 198 13.17 18.67 8.31
C ALA A 198 12.93 19.66 7.17
N ILE A 199 12.22 20.76 7.43
CA ILE A 199 11.94 21.79 6.42
C ILE A 199 13.16 22.69 6.20
N THR A 200 14.03 22.84 7.20
CA THR A 200 15.20 23.74 7.14
C THR A 200 16.51 23.05 6.77
N ALA A 201 16.52 21.71 6.69
CA ALA A 201 17.67 20.89 6.32
C ALA A 201 17.78 20.74 4.79
#